data_AF-A0A3M3YPL8-F1
#
_entry.id   AF-A0A3M3YPL8-F1
#
_cell.length_a   1.000
_cell.length_b   1.000
_cell.length_c   1.000
_cell.angle_alpha   90.00
_cell.angle_beta   90.00
_cell.angle_gamma   90.00
#
_symmetry.space_group_name_H-M   'P 1'
#
loop_
_entity.id
_entity.type
_entity.pdbx_description
1 polymer ?
#
loop_
_entity_poly.entity_id
_entity_poly.type
_entity_poly.pdbx_seq_one_letter_code
_entity_poly.pdbx_strand_id
1 'polypeptide(L)'
;MSQAARPGRRKELMRRRKRRLEKMTTTSRPLYISYAGPSLLEMPLLNKGSAFTPQERIEFNLIGLLPQNVETIEEQVTRVYSQYKQCASDLDKHIYLRSIQDNNETLFFRLLDSHLDEMLPII
;
A
#
# COMPACT_ATOMS: atom_id res chain seq x y z
N MET A 1 -33.86 0.45 40.07
CA MET A 1 -34.41 0.53 38.69
C MET A 1 -33.24 0.46 37.71
N SER A 2 -32.98 -0.72 37.14
CA SER A 2 -31.84 -0.93 36.23
C SER A 2 -32.37 -1.17 34.81
N GLN A 3 -32.08 -0.26 33.87
CA GLN A 3 -32.40 -0.44 32.46
C GLN A 3 -31.29 -1.25 31.78
N ALA A 4 -31.52 -2.56 31.61
CA ALA A 4 -30.72 -3.39 30.72
C ALA A 4 -31.05 -3.05 29.25
N ALA A 5 -30.01 -2.75 28.48
CA ALA A 5 -30.12 -2.41 27.06
C ALA A 5 -30.69 -3.57 26.23
N ARG A 6 -31.71 -3.28 25.39
CA ARG A 6 -32.40 -4.27 24.56
C ARG A 6 -31.45 -4.93 23.52
N PRO A 7 -31.42 -6.27 23.39
CA PRO A 7 -30.45 -7.04 22.60
C PRO A 7 -30.48 -6.82 21.07
N GLY A 8 -31.45 -6.07 20.52
CA GLY A 8 -31.58 -5.81 19.08
C GLY A 8 -30.76 -4.62 18.54
N ARG A 9 -30.45 -3.62 19.38
CA ARG A 9 -29.76 -2.39 18.91
C ARG A 9 -28.32 -2.65 18.44
N ARG A 10 -27.62 -3.58 19.08
CA ARG A 10 -26.20 -3.88 18.79
C ARG A 10 -26.03 -4.55 17.42
N LYS A 11 -26.93 -5.46 17.04
CA LYS A 11 -26.92 -6.11 15.71
C LYS A 11 -27.18 -5.10 14.59
N GLU A 12 -28.13 -4.19 14.80
CA GLU A 12 -28.44 -3.13 13.84
C GLU A 12 -27.30 -2.09 13.73
N LEU A 13 -26.67 -1.72 14.85
CA LEU A 13 -25.50 -0.84 14.87
C LEU A 13 -24.31 -1.46 14.12
N MET A 14 -24.06 -2.76 14.34
CA MET A 14 -23.01 -3.51 13.63
C MET A 14 -23.31 -3.66 12.14
N ARG A 15 -24.58 -3.90 11.76
CA ARG A 15 -25.01 -3.98 10.36
C ARG A 15 -24.89 -2.62 9.65
N ARG A 16 -25.23 -1.53 10.33
CA ARG A 16 -25.02 -0.16 9.83
C ARG A 16 -23.55 0.20 9.70
N ARG A 17 -22.71 -0.25 10.65
CA ARG A 17 -21.26 -0.05 10.63
C ARG A 17 -20.60 -0.86 9.50
N LYS A 18 -21.03 -2.11 9.28
CA LYS A 18 -20.60 -2.96 8.15
C LYS A 18 -20.98 -2.35 6.81
N ARG A 19 -22.24 -1.88 6.66
CA ARG A 19 -22.70 -1.16 5.46
C ARG A 19 -21.96 0.16 5.22
N ARG A 20 -21.53 0.85 6.27
CA ARG A 20 -20.72 2.09 6.16
C ARG A 20 -19.27 1.78 5.76
N LEU A 21 -18.68 0.71 6.31
CA LEU A 21 -17.38 0.20 5.86
C LEU A 21 -17.42 -0.23 4.39
N GLU A 22 -18.43 -1.02 3.99
CA GLU A 22 -18.65 -1.44 2.58
C GLU A 22 -18.83 -0.25 1.63
N LYS A 23 -19.47 0.84 2.07
CA LYS A 23 -19.60 2.07 1.27
C LYS A 23 -18.29 2.84 1.15
N MET A 24 -17.43 2.84 2.16
CA MET A 24 -16.12 3.50 2.08
C MET A 24 -15.18 2.78 1.10
N THR A 25 -15.37 1.48 0.86
CA THR A 25 -14.55 0.72 -0.10
C THR A 25 -15.06 0.77 -1.54
N THR A 26 -16.28 1.26 -1.80
CA THR A 26 -16.91 1.22 -3.14
C THR A 26 -17.17 2.57 -3.80
N THR A 27 -16.88 3.69 -3.14
CA THR A 27 -16.97 5.04 -3.76
C THR A 27 -15.64 5.78 -3.64
N SER A 28 -14.58 5.25 -4.24
CA SER A 28 -13.34 5.99 -4.39
C SER A 28 -13.49 6.95 -5.57
N ARG A 29 -13.67 8.24 -5.28
CA ARG A 29 -13.54 9.27 -6.33
C ARG A 29 -12.07 9.28 -6.75
N PRO A 30 -11.74 9.11 -8.04
CA PRO A 30 -10.35 9.17 -8.47
C PRO A 30 -9.77 10.55 -8.13
N LEU A 31 -8.54 10.56 -7.62
CA LEU A 31 -7.78 11.78 -7.40
C LEU A 31 -7.17 12.19 -8.73
N TYR A 32 -7.53 13.37 -9.21
CA TYR A 32 -6.88 13.97 -10.37
C TYR A 32 -5.55 14.57 -9.95
N ILE A 33 -4.50 14.21 -10.67
CA ILE A 33 -3.13 14.69 -10.45
C ILE A 33 -2.58 15.26 -11.76
N SER A 34 -1.71 16.25 -11.64
CA SER A 34 -1.03 16.87 -12.78
C SER A 34 0.37 16.28 -13.05
N TYR A 35 0.74 15.22 -12.32
CA TYR A 35 2.06 14.59 -12.40
C TYR A 35 2.07 13.43 -13.39
N ALA A 36 3.15 13.32 -14.15
CA ALA A 36 3.39 12.27 -15.14
C ALA A 36 4.90 12.09 -15.37
N GLY A 37 5.27 10.99 -16.03
CA GLY A 37 6.66 10.70 -16.36
C GLY A 37 7.54 10.55 -15.12
N PRO A 38 8.82 10.97 -15.18
CA PRO A 38 9.75 10.87 -14.06
C PRO A 38 9.25 11.54 -12.77
N SER A 39 8.58 12.70 -12.87
CA SER A 39 8.07 13.42 -11.70
C SER A 39 7.07 12.61 -10.88
N LEU A 40 6.28 11.75 -11.54
CA LEU A 40 5.34 10.86 -10.85
C LEU A 40 6.09 9.73 -10.10
N LEU A 41 7.18 9.24 -10.68
CA LEU A 41 8.00 8.17 -10.10
C LEU A 41 8.83 8.66 -8.91
N GLU A 42 9.16 9.94 -8.86
CA GLU A 42 9.86 10.59 -7.74
C GLU A 42 8.95 10.91 -6.55
N MET A 43 7.63 10.70 -6.69
CA MET A 43 6.67 10.95 -5.62
C MET A 43 6.27 9.64 -4.92
N PRO A 44 6.87 9.28 -3.76
CA PRO A 44 6.64 7.98 -3.11
C PRO A 44 5.17 7.66 -2.79
N LEU A 45 4.35 8.68 -2.54
CA LEU A 45 2.90 8.51 -2.31
C LEU A 45 2.11 8.10 -3.57
N LEU A 46 2.63 8.40 -4.76
CA LEU A 46 1.94 8.16 -6.04
C LEU A 46 2.61 7.06 -6.86
N ASN A 47 3.90 6.83 -6.65
CA ASN A 47 4.68 5.84 -7.38
C ASN A 47 4.24 4.41 -7.00
N LYS A 48 3.79 3.66 -8.00
CA LYS A 48 3.43 2.24 -7.87
C LYS A 48 4.54 1.30 -8.35
N GLY A 49 5.63 1.83 -8.90
CA GLY A 49 6.69 1.06 -9.53
C GLY A 49 6.15 0.16 -10.64
N SER A 50 6.53 -1.12 -10.63
CA SER A 50 6.06 -2.13 -11.58
C SER A 50 4.53 -2.36 -11.55
N ALA A 51 3.82 -1.93 -10.50
CA ALA A 51 2.38 -2.12 -10.37
C ALA A 51 1.52 -1.12 -11.16
N PHE A 52 2.13 -0.16 -11.86
CA PHE A 52 1.40 0.60 -12.88
C PHE A 52 0.92 -0.34 -14.00
N THR A 53 -0.39 -0.35 -14.22
CA THR A 53 -1.02 -1.10 -15.31
C THR A 53 -0.58 -0.58 -16.69
N PRO A 54 -0.70 -1.37 -17.77
CA PRO A 54 -0.37 -0.90 -19.11
C PRO A 54 -1.09 0.40 -19.50
N GLN A 55 -2.36 0.53 -19.11
CA GLN A 55 -3.17 1.72 -19.35
C GLN A 55 -2.63 2.93 -18.58
N GLU A 56 -2.38 2.80 -17.28
CA GLU A 56 -1.77 3.87 -16.47
C GLU A 56 -0.40 4.30 -17.02
N ARG A 57 0.39 3.34 -17.54
CA ARG A 57 1.69 3.67 -18.14
C ARG A 57 1.56 4.52 -19.40
N ILE A 58 0.51 4.34 -20.18
CA ILE A 58 0.22 5.20 -21.33
C ILE A 58 -0.27 6.57 -20.83
N GLU A 59 -1.26 6.58 -19.94
CA GLU A 59 -1.88 7.80 -19.42
C GLU A 59 -0.91 8.72 -18.68
N PHE A 60 0.04 8.15 -17.94
CA PHE A 60 1.06 8.87 -17.19
C PHE A 60 2.41 8.98 -17.90
N ASN A 61 2.52 8.66 -19.19
CA ASN A 61 3.78 8.74 -19.95
C ASN A 61 4.96 7.98 -19.32
N LEU A 62 4.72 6.74 -18.86
CA LEU A 62 5.70 5.86 -18.21
C LEU A 62 6.27 4.78 -19.14
N ILE A 63 5.85 4.77 -20.41
CA ILE A 63 6.36 3.81 -21.41
C ILE A 63 7.88 3.97 -21.56
N GLY A 64 8.62 2.89 -21.37
CA GLY A 64 10.08 2.87 -21.42
C GLY A 64 10.78 3.28 -20.12
N LEU A 65 10.06 3.80 -19.12
CA LEU A 65 10.63 4.19 -17.82
C LEU A 65 10.57 3.07 -16.77
N LEU A 66 9.78 2.03 -17.02
CA LEU A 66 9.56 0.91 -16.10
C LEU A 66 9.81 -0.42 -16.82
N PRO A 67 10.27 -1.47 -16.09
CA PRO A 67 10.38 -2.83 -16.64
C PRO A 67 9.06 -3.31 -17.26
N GLN A 68 9.11 -4.13 -18.31
CA GLN A 68 7.91 -4.57 -19.03
C GLN A 68 6.93 -5.36 -18.15
N ASN A 69 7.43 -6.12 -17.17
CA ASN A 69 6.59 -6.89 -16.28
C ASN A 69 5.72 -5.97 -15.41
N VAL A 70 4.44 -6.31 -15.30
CA VAL A 70 3.52 -5.66 -14.36
C VAL A 70 3.37 -6.59 -13.17
N GLU A 71 3.64 -6.08 -11.98
CA GLU A 71 3.51 -6.85 -10.73
C GLU A 71 2.25 -6.41 -9.98
N THR A 72 1.57 -7.35 -9.35
CA THR A 72 0.60 -7.08 -8.28
C THR A 72 1.34 -6.56 -7.04
N ILE A 73 0.61 -5.89 -6.14
CA ILE A 73 1.20 -5.42 -4.88
C ILE A 73 1.70 -6.61 -4.03
N GLU A 74 1.03 -7.77 -4.09
CA GLU A 74 1.44 -9.00 -3.42
C GLU A 74 2.76 -9.56 -3.96
N GLU A 75 2.95 -9.55 -5.28
CA GLU A 75 4.21 -9.96 -5.91
C GLU A 75 5.35 -9.01 -5.53
N GLN A 76 5.08 -7.69 -5.54
CA GLN A 76 6.04 -6.69 -5.08
C GLN A 76 6.45 -6.95 -3.63
N VAL A 77 5.49 -7.16 -2.72
CA VAL A 77 5.74 -7.48 -1.30
C VAL A 77 6.60 -8.72 -1.16
N THR A 78 6.26 -9.80 -1.86
CA THR A 78 7.02 -11.06 -1.83
C THR A 78 8.47 -10.85 -2.25
N ARG A 79 8.68 -10.09 -3.32
CA ARG A 79 10.01 -9.78 -3.85
C ARG A 79 10.81 -8.89 -2.91
N VAL A 80 10.22 -7.86 -2.30
CA VAL A 80 10.94 -6.99 -1.36
C VAL A 80 11.23 -7.69 -0.03
N TYR A 81 10.30 -8.53 0.47
CA TYR A 81 10.54 -9.32 1.67
C TYR A 81 11.70 -10.29 1.48
N SER A 82 11.75 -10.96 0.32
CA SER A 82 12.86 -11.88 -0.01
C SER A 82 14.22 -11.17 -0.03
N GLN A 83 14.29 -9.94 -0.52
CA GLN A 83 15.51 -9.12 -0.50
C GLN A 83 15.86 -8.65 0.93
N TYR A 84 14.87 -8.22 1.71
CA TYR A 84 15.06 -7.85 3.11
C TYR A 84 15.70 -8.99 3.92
N LYS A 85 15.27 -10.25 3.69
CA LYS A 85 15.85 -11.43 4.34
C LYS A 85 17.28 -11.75 3.91
N GLN A 86 17.74 -11.22 2.78
CA GLN A 86 19.10 -11.39 2.28
C GLN A 86 20.07 -10.32 2.78
N CYS A 87 19.57 -9.23 3.39
CA CYS A 87 20.42 -8.21 4.01
C CYS A 87 21.28 -8.81 5.12
N ALA A 88 22.58 -8.48 5.12
CA ALA A 88 23.56 -9.10 6.01
C ALA A 88 23.51 -8.55 7.45
N SER A 89 23.15 -7.28 7.61
CA SER A 89 23.07 -6.61 8.91
C SER A 89 21.75 -5.86 9.11
N ASP A 90 21.46 -5.50 10.35
CA ASP A 90 20.28 -4.69 10.67
C ASP A 90 20.39 -3.27 10.10
N LEU A 91 21.60 -2.73 9.96
CA LEU A 91 21.83 -1.47 9.24
C LEU A 91 21.47 -1.60 7.75
N ASP A 92 21.88 -2.69 7.09
CA ASP A 92 21.52 -2.92 5.69
C ASP A 92 20.01 -3.07 5.51
N LYS A 93 19.34 -3.76 6.43
CA LYS A 93 17.88 -3.86 6.45
C LYS A 93 17.23 -2.49 6.63
N HIS A 94 17.75 -1.66 7.53
CA HIS A 94 17.23 -0.30 7.74
C HIS A 94 17.37 0.54 6.46
N ILE A 95 18.55 0.54 5.83
CA ILE A 95 18.78 1.24 4.56
C ILE A 95 17.83 0.73 3.48
N TYR A 96 17.63 -0.59 3.42
CA TYR A 96 16.72 -1.20 2.46
C TYR A 96 15.26 -0.78 2.68
N LEU A 97 14.76 -0.84 3.92
CA LEU A 97 13.41 -0.38 4.28
C LEU A 97 13.21 1.11 3.99
N ARG A 98 14.21 1.95 4.31
CA ARG A 98 14.22 3.39 4.00
C ARG A 98 14.11 3.64 2.49
N SER A 99 14.87 2.90 1.69
CA SER A 99 14.80 2.97 0.22
C SER A 99 13.40 2.64 -0.32
N ILE A 100 12.73 1.61 0.23
CA ILE A 100 11.35 1.30 -0.18
C ILE A 100 10.42 2.47 0.16
N GLN A 101 10.52 3.03 1.38
CA GLN A 101 9.68 4.16 1.79
C GLN A 101 9.87 5.38 0.90
N ASP A 102 11.11 5.71 0.54
CA ASP A 102 11.44 6.88 -0.28
C ASP A 102 11.01 6.73 -1.75
N ASN A 103 10.81 5.50 -2.23
CA ASN A 103 10.40 5.23 -3.61
C ASN A 103 8.91 4.90 -3.75
N ASN A 104 8.31 4.15 -2.82
CA ASN A 104 6.93 3.69 -2.89
C ASN A 104 6.39 3.47 -1.46
N GLU A 105 5.74 4.49 -0.94
CA GLU A 105 5.24 4.52 0.43
C GLU A 105 4.08 3.54 0.65
N THR A 106 3.28 3.28 -0.39
CA THR A 106 2.20 2.27 -0.33
C THR A 106 2.78 0.87 -0.15
N LEU A 107 3.82 0.52 -0.91
CA LEU A 107 4.48 -0.77 -0.79
C LEU A 107 5.18 -0.93 0.56
N PHE A 108 5.82 0.13 1.06
CA PHE A 108 6.42 0.14 2.39
C PHE A 108 5.41 -0.23 3.47
N PHE A 109 4.29 0.48 3.55
CA PHE A 109 3.27 0.18 4.56
C PHE A 109 2.59 -1.16 4.35
N ARG A 110 2.41 -1.61 3.11
CA ARG A 110 1.87 -2.94 2.83
C ARG A 110 2.81 -4.06 3.30
N LEU A 111 4.12 -3.87 3.15
CA LEU A 111 5.12 -4.79 3.68
C LEU A 111 5.07 -4.86 5.22
N LEU A 112 5.02 -3.70 5.89
CA LEU A 112 4.91 -3.63 7.34
C LEU A 112 3.65 -4.28 7.88
N ASP A 113 2.50 -4.09 7.21
CA ASP A 113 1.24 -4.74 7.59
C ASP A 113 1.35 -6.28 7.67
N SER A 114 2.26 -6.88 6.89
CA SER A 114 2.48 -8.32 6.85
C SER A 114 3.59 -8.81 7.80
N HIS A 115 4.56 -7.96 8.15
CA HIS A 115 5.80 -8.34 8.85
C HIS A 115 6.20 -7.37 9.96
N LEU A 116 5.23 -6.72 10.60
CA LEU A 116 5.45 -5.63 11.55
C LEU A 116 6.41 -6.01 12.69
N ASP A 117 6.17 -7.16 13.34
CA ASP A 117 6.97 -7.60 14.49
C ASP A 117 8.45 -7.80 14.16
N GLU A 118 8.76 -8.25 12.94
CA GLU A 118 10.14 -8.46 12.46
C GLU A 118 10.82 -7.12 12.09
N MET A 119 10.05 -6.15 11.58
CA MET A 119 10.58 -4.91 11.03
C MET A 119 10.61 -3.74 12.02
N LEU A 120 9.74 -3.74 13.04
CA LEU A 120 9.73 -2.71 14.10
C LEU A 120 11.10 -2.45 14.76
N PRO A 121 11.90 -3.45 15.15
CA PRO A 121 13.20 -3.18 15.77
C PRO A 121 14.27 -2.66 14.78
N ILE A 122 14.00 -2.69 13.48
CA ILE A 122 14.92 -2.25 12.42
C ILE A 122 14.64 -0.80 11.97
N ILE A 123 13.37 -0.37 12.07
CA ILE A 123 12.93 0.98 11.69
C ILE A 123 13.49 2.03 12.65
#